data_AF-A0A972W1B2-F1
#
_entry.id   AF-A0A972W1B2-F1
#
_cell.length_a   1.000
_cell.length_b   1.000
_cell.length_c   1.000
_cell.angle_alpha   90.00
_cell.angle_beta   90.00
_cell.angle_gamma   90.00
#
_symmetry.space_group_name_H-M   'P 1'
#
loop_
_entity.id
_entity.type
_entity.pdbx_description
1 polymer ?
#
loop_
_entity_poly.entity_id
_entity_poly.type
_entity_poly.pdbx_seq_one_letter_code
_entity_poly.pdbx_strand_id
1 'polypeptide(L)'
;MTVAANPVFTETRPAVTGPPISAIDRLSFTVFLAVVVHAALILGVTFTFAEKSPSTHTMEVTLAQHMSERQPDKVDFIAQFNQAGSGTLADKAELTAPTEADFHDT
;
A
#
# COMPACT_ATOMS: atom_id res chain seq x y z
N MET A 1 -32.92 -20.29 85.88
CA MET A 1 -33.21 -20.92 84.57
C MET A 1 -32.22 -20.31 83.59
N THR A 2 -31.09 -21.00 83.39
CA THR A 2 -29.91 -20.46 82.68
C THR A 2 -30.11 -20.59 81.18
N VAL A 3 -30.04 -19.47 80.47
CA VAL A 3 -30.02 -19.43 79.00
C VAL A 3 -28.62 -19.85 78.53
N ALA A 4 -28.53 -20.91 77.74
CA ALA A 4 -27.31 -21.33 77.06
C ALA A 4 -27.04 -20.40 75.86
N ALA A 5 -25.85 -19.82 75.81
CA ALA A 5 -25.40 -19.02 74.67
C ALA A 5 -25.14 -19.92 73.46
N ASN A 6 -25.63 -19.52 72.29
CA ASN A 6 -25.42 -20.22 71.03
C ASN A 6 -23.98 -19.98 70.51
N PRO A 7 -23.25 -21.00 70.04
CA PRO A 7 -21.93 -20.79 69.47
C PRO A 7 -22.03 -20.17 68.07
N VAL A 8 -21.38 -19.02 67.89
CA VAL A 8 -21.16 -18.40 66.57
C VAL A 8 -20.12 -19.25 65.83
N PHE A 9 -20.52 -19.92 64.76
CA PHE A 9 -19.59 -20.55 63.83
C PHE A 9 -18.89 -19.46 63.02
N THR A 10 -17.61 -19.25 63.29
CA THR A 10 -16.73 -18.40 62.47
C THR A 10 -16.30 -19.21 61.24
N GLU A 11 -16.94 -18.99 60.10
CA GLU A 11 -16.48 -19.53 58.81
C GLU A 11 -15.22 -18.78 58.36
N THR A 12 -14.05 -19.41 58.53
CA THR A 12 -12.81 -18.92 57.93
C THR A 12 -12.83 -19.22 56.44
N ARG A 13 -13.31 -18.26 55.62
CA ARG A 13 -13.13 -18.35 54.15
C ARG A 13 -11.63 -18.39 53.86
N PRO A 14 -11.16 -19.36 53.04
CA PRO A 14 -9.77 -19.34 52.60
C PRO A 14 -9.52 -18.03 51.85
N ALA A 15 -8.51 -17.28 52.29
CA ALA A 15 -8.03 -16.14 51.54
C ALA A 15 -7.56 -16.65 50.18
N VAL A 16 -8.11 -16.11 49.10
CA VAL A 16 -7.63 -16.39 47.74
C VAL A 16 -6.22 -15.80 47.64
N THR A 17 -5.20 -16.61 47.90
CA THR A 17 -3.79 -16.23 47.81
C THR A 17 -3.26 -16.55 46.41
N GLY A 18 -3.72 -15.77 45.43
CA GLY A 18 -3.01 -15.66 44.15
C GLY A 18 -1.90 -14.62 44.26
N PRO A 19 -0.79 -14.74 43.52
CA PRO A 19 0.20 -13.66 43.44
C PRO A 19 -0.49 -12.37 42.95
N PRO A 20 -0.20 -11.20 43.57
CA PRO A 20 -0.85 -9.95 43.21
C PRO A 20 -0.43 -9.50 41.81
N ILE A 21 -1.40 -9.19 40.94
CA ILE A 21 -1.12 -8.62 39.61
C ILE A 21 -0.62 -7.20 39.79
N SER A 22 0.64 -6.96 39.43
CA SER A 22 1.29 -5.68 39.58
C SER A 22 0.94 -4.70 38.44
N ALA A 23 1.31 -3.43 38.60
CA ALA A 23 1.15 -2.44 37.54
C ALA A 23 2.04 -2.77 36.31
N ILE A 24 3.21 -3.37 36.52
CA ILE A 24 4.13 -3.73 35.44
C ILE A 24 3.59 -4.91 34.61
N ASP A 25 2.87 -5.86 35.24
CA ASP A 25 2.21 -6.98 34.53
C ASP A 25 1.15 -6.46 33.56
N ARG A 26 0.36 -5.47 33.99
CA ARG A 26 -0.66 -4.85 33.14
C ARG A 26 -0.03 -4.08 31.99
N LEU A 27 0.99 -3.27 32.28
CA LEU A 27 1.66 -2.45 31.27
C LEU A 27 2.34 -3.30 30.20
N SER A 28 3.11 -4.31 30.61
CA SER A 28 3.81 -5.22 29.70
C SER A 28 2.83 -5.99 28.80
N PHE A 29 1.74 -6.50 29.38
CA PHE A 29 0.68 -7.17 28.61
C PHE A 29 0.03 -6.23 27.59
N THR A 30 -0.30 -5.00 27.98
CA THR A 30 -0.92 -4.02 27.07
C THR A 30 0.03 -3.63 25.93
N VAL A 31 1.32 -3.40 26.22
CA VAL A 31 2.31 -3.08 25.18
C VAL A 31 2.50 -4.26 24.24
N PHE A 32 2.59 -5.48 24.76
CA PHE A 32 2.68 -6.70 23.94
C PHE A 32 1.46 -6.83 23.02
N LEU A 33 0.25 -6.70 23.57
CA LEU A 33 -0.98 -6.76 22.78
C LEU A 33 -1.02 -5.66 21.71
N ALA A 34 -0.62 -4.44 22.05
CA ALA A 34 -0.56 -3.33 21.10
C ALA A 34 0.39 -3.67 19.94
N VAL A 35 1.58 -4.19 20.21
CA VAL A 35 2.54 -4.60 19.16
C VAL A 35 1.95 -5.69 18.27
N VAL A 36 1.29 -6.70 18.83
CA VAL A 36 0.64 -7.78 18.07
C VAL A 36 -0.44 -7.21 17.14
N VAL A 37 -1.28 -6.29 17.64
CA VAL A 37 -2.33 -5.64 16.83
C VAL A 37 -1.71 -4.83 15.68
N HIS A 38 -0.65 -4.05 15.95
CA HIS A 38 0.03 -3.29 14.89
C HIS A 38 0.67 -4.21 13.85
N ALA A 39 1.32 -5.29 14.27
CA ALA A 39 1.91 -6.28 13.35
C ALA A 39 0.82 -6.94 12.48
N ALA A 40 -0.31 -7.32 13.08
CA ALA A 40 -1.44 -7.86 12.34
C ALA A 40 -2.02 -6.86 11.32
N LEU A 41 -2.09 -5.57 11.66
CA LEU A 41 -2.53 -4.53 10.73
C LEU A 41 -1.53 -4.31 9.59
N ILE A 42 -0.24 -4.15 9.90
CA ILE A 42 0.81 -3.90 8.90
C ILE A 42 0.95 -5.07 7.93
N LEU A 43 0.87 -6.31 8.42
CA LEU A 43 1.04 -7.52 7.61
C LEU A 43 -0.28 -7.98 6.97
N GLY A 44 -1.42 -7.73 7.63
CA GLY A 44 -2.74 -8.21 7.22
C GLY A 44 -3.49 -7.24 6.31
N VAL A 45 -3.21 -5.93 6.37
CA VAL A 45 -3.64 -4.98 5.34
C VAL A 45 -2.75 -5.19 4.11
N THR A 46 -3.07 -6.23 3.34
CA THR A 46 -2.41 -6.52 2.07
C THR A 46 -2.77 -5.46 1.03
N PHE A 47 -1.93 -5.30 0.01
CA PHE A 47 -2.02 -4.32 -1.07
C PHE A 47 -3.28 -4.43 -1.97
N THR A 48 -4.29 -5.19 -1.57
CA THR A 48 -5.55 -5.34 -2.32
C THR A 48 -6.44 -4.10 -2.27
N PHE A 49 -6.08 -3.08 -1.48
CA PHE A 49 -6.78 -1.80 -1.47
C PHE A 49 -6.49 -0.90 -2.68
N ALA A 50 -5.68 -1.39 -3.63
CA ALA A 50 -5.58 -0.78 -4.94
C ALA A 50 -5.80 -1.86 -6.00
N GLU A 51 -7.07 -2.12 -6.33
CA GLU A 51 -7.40 -2.31 -7.74
C GLU A 51 -6.93 -1.03 -8.44
N LYS A 52 -5.66 -0.98 -8.88
CA LYS A 52 -5.25 -0.05 -9.90
C LYS A 52 -6.13 -0.39 -11.08
N SER A 53 -7.16 0.42 -11.30
CA SER A 53 -7.78 0.48 -12.61
C SER A 53 -6.61 0.62 -13.60
N PRO A 54 -6.44 -0.32 -14.55
CA PRO A 54 -5.37 -0.20 -15.52
C PRO A 54 -5.50 1.18 -16.13
N SER A 55 -4.41 1.98 -16.07
CA SER A 55 -4.38 3.24 -16.80
C SER A 55 -4.61 2.86 -18.26
N THR A 56 -5.82 3.09 -18.76
CA THR A 56 -6.24 2.71 -20.13
C THR A 56 -5.52 3.52 -21.20
N HIS A 57 -4.48 4.25 -20.82
CA HIS A 57 -3.67 5.07 -21.68
C HIS A 57 -2.21 4.94 -21.23
N THR A 58 -1.52 3.96 -21.79
CA THR A 58 -0.06 3.90 -21.82
C THR A 58 0.41 4.88 -22.90
N MET A 59 1.01 5.99 -22.49
CA MET A 59 1.62 6.95 -23.41
C MET A 59 3.04 6.49 -23.72
N GLU A 60 3.34 6.28 -24.99
CA GLU A 60 4.72 6.09 -25.46
C GLU A 60 5.50 7.40 -25.30
N VAL A 61 6.52 7.39 -24.43
CA VAL A 61 7.40 8.54 -24.21
C VAL A 61 8.76 8.23 -24.83
N THR A 62 9.05 8.85 -25.97
CA THR A 62 10.38 8.78 -26.58
C THR A 62 11.27 9.89 -26.00
N LEU A 63 12.41 9.51 -25.42
CA LEU A 63 13.41 10.49 -24.96
C LEU A 63 14.17 11.07 -26.16
N ALA A 64 13.94 12.35 -26.45
CA ALA A 64 14.63 13.05 -27.52
C ALA A 64 16.08 13.37 -27.09
N GLN A 65 17.06 12.77 -27.77
CA GLN A 65 18.48 13.04 -27.54
C GLN A 65 18.98 14.29 -28.29
N HIS A 66 18.22 14.75 -29.29
CA HIS A 66 18.58 15.89 -30.15
C HIS A 66 17.45 16.90 -30.22
N MET A 67 17.78 18.18 -30.08
CA MET A 67 16.87 19.31 -30.18
C MET A 67 17.09 20.08 -31.49
N SER A 68 16.02 20.60 -32.09
CA SER A 68 16.10 21.53 -33.21
C SER A 68 15.86 22.97 -32.73
N GLU A 69 16.65 23.92 -33.23
CA GLU A 69 16.46 25.36 -32.94
C GLU A 69 15.21 25.93 -33.61
N ARG A 70 14.74 25.33 -34.71
CA ARG A 70 13.56 25.79 -35.45
C ARG A 70 12.31 25.04 -34.96
N GLN A 71 11.30 25.80 -34.54
CA GLN A 71 10.00 25.27 -34.19
C GLN A 71 9.28 24.74 -35.44
N PRO A 72 8.71 23.52 -35.43
CA PRO A 72 7.87 23.03 -36.51
C PRO A 72 6.54 23.79 -36.58
N ASP A 73 6.09 24.14 -37.79
CA ASP A 73 4.78 24.78 -37.99
C ASP A 73 3.60 23.83 -37.72
N LYS A 74 3.84 22.51 -37.84
CA LYS A 74 2.88 21.44 -37.57
C LYS A 74 3.52 20.40 -36.65
N VAL A 75 2.78 19.94 -35.64
CA VAL A 75 3.24 18.97 -34.64
C VAL A 75 2.29 17.78 -34.59
N ASP A 76 2.81 16.59 -34.92
CA ASP A 76 2.04 15.34 -34.92
C ASP A 76 2.14 14.55 -33.61
N PHE A 77 3.08 14.92 -32.74
CA PHE A 77 3.41 14.25 -31.48
C PHE A 77 3.89 15.26 -30.42
N ILE A 78 3.63 14.97 -29.14
CA ILE A 78 4.12 15.75 -28.01
C ILE A 78 5.52 15.24 -27.65
N ALA A 79 6.50 16.15 -27.56
CA ALA A 79 7.87 15.83 -27.21
C ALA A 79 8.45 16.85 -26.23
N GLN A 80 9.54 16.49 -25.54
CA GLN A 80 10.22 17.37 -24.59
C GLN A 80 10.84 18.60 -25.27
N PHE A 81 11.29 18.46 -26.52
CA PHE A 81 11.96 19.50 -27.29
C PHE A 81 11.46 19.51 -28.74
N ASN A 82 11.67 20.64 -29.44
CA ASN A 82 11.38 20.74 -30.87
C ASN A 82 12.17 19.69 -31.66
N GLN A 83 11.49 18.88 -32.47
CA GLN A 83 12.12 17.87 -33.30
C GLN A 83 11.52 17.91 -34.71
N ALA A 84 12.37 18.15 -35.71
CA ALA A 84 11.99 18.06 -37.12
C ALA A 84 12.37 16.68 -37.66
N GLY A 85 11.39 15.91 -38.14
CA GLY A 85 11.63 14.64 -38.81
C GLY A 85 12.20 14.84 -40.23
N SER A 86 12.98 13.88 -40.73
CA SER A 86 13.51 13.89 -42.10
C SER A 86 12.52 13.34 -43.15
N GLY A 87 11.27 13.04 -42.76
CA GLY A 87 10.27 12.46 -43.64
C GLY A 87 9.94 13.38 -44.80
N THR A 88 9.77 12.81 -46.00
CA THR A 88 9.47 13.54 -47.24
C THR A 88 8.04 13.32 -47.74
N LEU A 89 7.25 12.51 -47.04
CA LEU A 89 5.85 12.27 -47.38
C LEU A 89 5.00 13.50 -47.04
N ALA A 90 4.02 13.78 -47.90
CA ALA A 90 3.07 14.87 -47.70
C ALA A 90 2.13 14.63 -46.52
N ASP A 91 1.74 13.36 -46.32
CA ASP A 91 0.86 12.91 -45.24
C ASP A 91 1.62 12.01 -44.26
N LYS A 92 1.22 12.07 -42.99
CA LYS A 92 1.76 11.20 -41.92
C LYS A 92 1.44 9.74 -42.25
N ALA A 93 2.48 8.91 -42.23
CA ALA A 93 2.37 7.46 -42.40
C ALA A 93 3.08 6.76 -41.25
N GLU A 94 2.57 5.59 -40.87
CA GLU A 94 3.26 4.73 -39.93
C GLU A 94 4.54 4.16 -40.54
N LEU A 95 5.53 3.90 -39.69
CA LEU A 95 6.76 3.24 -40.11
C LEU A 95 6.42 1.85 -40.64
N THR A 96 6.62 1.65 -41.93
CA THR A 96 6.44 0.34 -42.54
C THR A 96 7.77 -0.41 -42.47
N ALA A 97 7.84 -1.43 -41.63
CA ALA A 97 8.98 -2.33 -41.59
C ALA A 97 8.74 -3.52 -42.54
N PRO A 98 9.76 -4.04 -43.24
CA PRO A 98 9.63 -5.27 -44.04
C PRO A 98 9.43 -6.52 -43.18
N THR A 99 9.40 -6.37 -41.85
CA THR A 99 9.29 -7.44 -40.87
C THR A 99 8.28 -7.01 -39.82
N GLU A 100 7.36 -7.90 -39.50
CA GLU A 100 6.33 -7.67 -38.48
C GLU A 100 7.00 -7.67 -37.10
N ALA A 101 6.72 -6.63 -36.31
CA ALA A 101 7.25 -6.51 -34.97
C ALA A 101 6.37 -7.29 -33.99
N ASP A 102 7.00 -7.99 -33.04
CA ASP A 102 6.32 -8.78 -32.01
C ASP A 102 5.79 -7.86 -30.89
N PHE A 103 4.96 -6.88 -31.25
CA PHE A 103 4.26 -6.01 -30.30
C PHE A 103 2.80 -6.43 -30.21
N HIS A 104 2.32 -6.65 -28.99
CA HIS A 104 0.91 -6.87 -28.70
C HIS A 104 0.23 -5.53 -28.46
N ASP A 105 -0.68 -5.15 -29.37
CA ASP A 105 -1.60 -4.02 -29.18
C ASP A 105 -2.84 -4.55 -28.43
N THR A 106 -3.05 -4.11 -27.18
CA THR A 106 -4.20 -4.47 -26.33
C THR A 106 -4.88 -3.23 -25.78
#